data_AF-A0A933V9T8-F1
#
_entry.id   AF-A0A933V9T8-F1
#
_cell.length_a   1.000
_cell.length_b   1.000
_cell.length_c   1.000
_cell.angle_alpha   90.00
_cell.angle_beta   90.00
_cell.angle_gamma   90.00
#
_symmetry.space_group_name_H-M   'P 1'
#
loop_
_entity.id
_entity.type
_entity.pdbx_description
1 polymer ?
#
loop_
_entity_poly.entity_id
_entity_poly.type
_entity_poly.pdbx_seq_one_letter_code
_entity_poly.pdbx_strand_id
1 'polypeptide(L)'
;MNFWLGDYAISVMERMIRNAKSISTCAGSTNSLTITNPDNLTTTFMTQTVGEVVKIASSSGNFLTNDKVTVVGNINFTCTKPANAPTVVMIKFSLSQAGTVTRVEEKAQVDFQTTVSLRTY
;
A
#
# COMPACT_ATOMS: atom_id res chain seq x y z
N MET A 1 9.70 -6.73 -17.98
CA MET A 1 9.29 -5.70 -16.99
C MET A 1 8.52 -6.40 -15.88
N ASN A 2 8.99 -6.33 -14.63
CA ASN A 2 8.49 -7.21 -13.55
C ASN A 2 7.33 -6.57 -12.77
N PHE A 3 6.13 -6.59 -13.36
CA PHE A 3 4.91 -6.02 -12.78
C PHE A 3 4.36 -6.78 -11.57
N TRP A 4 4.73 -8.06 -11.43
CA TRP A 4 4.29 -8.98 -10.37
C TRP A 4 4.49 -8.46 -8.93
N LEU A 5 5.40 -7.50 -8.73
CA LEU A 5 5.67 -6.91 -7.41
C LEU A 5 4.55 -5.97 -6.95
N GLY A 6 3.90 -5.26 -7.87
CA GLY A 6 2.75 -4.43 -7.55
C GLY A 6 1.52 -5.26 -7.21
N ASP A 7 1.28 -6.32 -7.98
CA ASP A 7 0.21 -7.30 -7.72
C ASP A 7 0.41 -8.02 -6.38
N TYR A 8 1.65 -8.40 -6.07
CA TYR A 8 2.01 -8.98 -4.78
C TYR A 8 1.74 -8.00 -3.64
N ALA A 9 2.20 -6.75 -3.75
CA ALA A 9 1.99 -5.74 -2.72
C ALA A 9 0.50 -5.46 -2.48
N ILE A 10 -0.30 -5.33 -3.56
CA ILE A 10 -1.76 -5.23 -3.47
C ILE A 10 -2.32 -6.46 -2.75
N SER A 11 -2.00 -7.68 -3.21
CA SER A 11 -2.60 -8.91 -2.67
C SER A 11 -2.33 -9.08 -1.18
N VAL A 12 -1.12 -8.73 -0.72
CA VAL A 12 -0.76 -8.76 0.70
C VAL A 12 -1.57 -7.71 1.49
N MET A 13 -1.59 -6.45 1.02
CA MET A 13 -2.35 -5.39 1.69
C MET A 13 -3.85 -5.70 1.74
N GLU A 14 -4.44 -6.18 0.64
CA GLU A 14 -5.85 -6.57 0.58
C GLU A 14 -6.18 -7.65 1.60
N ARG A 15 -5.37 -8.71 1.64
CA ARG A 15 -5.58 -9.83 2.55
C ARG A 15 -5.47 -9.37 4.00
N MET A 16 -4.51 -8.50 4.32
CA MET A 16 -4.34 -8.01 5.69
C MET A 16 -5.47 -7.06 6.08
N ILE A 17 -5.86 -6.10 5.23
CA ILE A 17 -6.96 -5.16 5.51
C ILE A 17 -8.30 -5.90 5.61
N ARG A 18 -8.58 -6.87 4.73
CA ARG A 18 -9.82 -7.65 4.76
C ARG A 18 -9.96 -8.45 6.05
N ASN A 19 -8.86 -8.98 6.58
CA ASN A 19 -8.82 -9.76 7.82
C ASN A 19 -8.55 -8.91 9.07
N ALA A 20 -8.38 -7.59 8.92
CA ALA A 20 -8.16 -6.71 10.05
C ALA A 20 -9.40 -6.66 10.95
N LYS A 21 -9.16 -6.58 12.26
CA LYS A 21 -10.19 -6.36 13.26
C LYS A 21 -10.70 -4.93 13.22
N SER A 22 -9.81 -3.96 13.03
CA SER A 22 -10.15 -2.54 12.91
C SER A 22 -9.04 -1.75 12.22
N ILE A 23 -9.36 -0.52 11.83
CA ILE A 23 -8.41 0.46 11.29
C ILE A 23 -8.28 1.59 12.32
N SER A 24 -7.06 1.89 12.77
CA SER A 24 -6.85 2.89 13.83
C SER A 24 -7.20 4.32 13.38
N THR A 25 -6.86 4.68 12.14
CA THR A 25 -7.15 6.01 11.57
C THR A 25 -7.91 5.85 10.26
N CYS A 26 -9.24 5.95 10.34
CA CYS A 26 -10.11 5.91 9.17
C CYS A 26 -10.83 7.25 9.00
N ALA A 27 -10.07 8.27 8.61
CA ALA A 27 -10.61 9.61 8.35
C ALA A 27 -9.96 10.21 7.10
N GLY A 28 -10.54 9.93 5.93
CA GLY A 28 -10.11 10.53 4.67
C GLY A 28 -8.91 9.85 4.02
N SER A 29 -8.07 10.64 3.36
CA SER A 29 -6.91 10.18 2.58
C SER A 29 -5.63 10.33 3.39
N THR A 30 -4.85 9.25 3.52
CA THR A 30 -3.59 9.23 4.28
C THR A 30 -2.51 8.47 3.51
N ASN A 31 -1.24 8.79 3.77
CA ASN A 31 -0.10 8.09 3.18
C ASN A 31 0.40 6.91 4.01
N SER A 32 -0.23 6.69 5.16
CA SER A 32 -0.01 5.53 6.02
C SER A 32 -1.35 4.96 6.49
N LEU A 33 -1.39 3.65 6.66
CA LEU A 33 -2.57 2.94 7.15
C LEU A 33 -2.16 1.99 8.27
N THR A 34 -2.64 2.25 9.48
CA THR A 34 -2.45 1.33 10.61
C THR A 34 -3.70 0.50 10.79
N ILE A 35 -3.53 -0.82 10.69
CA ILE A 35 -4.56 -1.81 10.97
C ILE A 35 -4.27 -2.54 12.27
N THR A 36 -5.32 -2.96 12.97
CA THR A 36 -5.24 -3.90 14.08
C THR A 36 -5.63 -5.27 13.58
N ASN A 37 -4.72 -6.23 13.69
CA ASN A 37 -4.92 -7.61 13.28
C ASN A 37 -5.71 -8.40 14.34
N PRO A 38 -6.21 -9.61 14.00
CA PRO A 38 -6.94 -10.47 14.94
C PRO A 38 -6.14 -10.91 16.19
N ASP A 39 -4.81 -10.93 16.09
CA ASP A 39 -3.87 -11.19 17.20
C ASP A 39 -3.69 -9.98 18.14
N ASN A 40 -4.42 -8.88 17.90
CA ASN A 40 -4.29 -7.57 18.55
C ASN A 40 -2.96 -6.86 18.31
N LEU A 41 -2.11 -7.37 17.42
CA LEU A 41 -0.94 -6.64 16.95
C LEU A 41 -1.34 -5.63 15.88
N THR A 42 -0.55 -4.58 15.72
CA THR A 42 -0.78 -3.58 14.69
C THR A 42 0.18 -3.79 13.52
N THR A 43 -0.30 -3.49 12.32
CA THR A 43 0.53 -3.42 11.12
C THR A 43 0.31 -2.07 10.47
N THR A 44 1.40 -1.35 10.21
CA THR A 44 1.37 -0.06 9.54
C THR A 44 1.92 -0.21 8.13
N PHE A 45 1.08 0.08 7.14
CA PHE A 45 1.51 0.22 5.76
C PHE A 45 1.91 1.66 5.50
N MET A 46 3.08 1.87 4.89
CA MET A 46 3.57 3.19 4.51
C MET A 46 4.62 3.07 3.42
N THR A 47 4.91 4.17 2.72
CA THR A 47 6.10 4.27 1.90
C THR A 47 7.33 4.56 2.77
N GLN A 48 8.44 3.91 2.46
CA GLN A 48 9.73 4.14 3.11
C GLN A 48 10.82 4.25 2.06
N THR A 49 11.63 5.29 2.16
CA THR A 49 12.79 5.49 1.30
C THR A 49 13.98 4.71 1.83
N VAL A 50 14.58 3.88 0.98
CA VAL A 50 15.79 3.09 1.26
C VAL A 50 16.82 3.44 0.19
N GLY A 51 17.80 4.29 0.54
CA GLY A 51 18.73 4.87 -0.44
C GLY A 51 17.98 5.79 -1.41
N GLU A 52 18.03 5.47 -2.71
CA GLU A 52 17.34 6.21 -3.78
C GLU A 52 15.97 5.61 -4.17
N VAL A 53 15.57 4.50 -3.54
CA VAL A 53 14.36 3.74 -3.89
C VAL A 53 13.27 3.94 -2.83
N VAL A 54 12.07 4.30 -3.26
CA VAL A 54 10.89 4.36 -2.40
C VAL A 54 10.18 3.01 -2.46
N LYS A 55 10.00 2.37 -1.31
CA LYS A 55 9.40 1.03 -1.18
C LYS A 55 8.10 1.08 -0.38
N ILE A 56 7.21 0.12 -0.61
CA ILE A 56 6.05 -0.10 0.26
C ILE A 56 6.50 -1.00 1.41
N ALA A 57 6.35 -0.52 2.64
CA ALA A 57 6.65 -1.24 3.87
C ALA A 57 5.37 -1.66 4.59
N SER A 58 5.39 -2.86 5.17
CA SER A 58 4.34 -3.45 6.01
C SER A 58 4.93 -3.69 7.40
N SER A 59 4.86 -2.69 8.29
CA SER A 59 5.72 -2.50 9.47
C SER A 59 7.15 -2.09 9.13
N SER A 60 7.79 -1.32 10.02
CA SER A 60 9.14 -0.80 9.83
C SER A 60 10.14 -1.93 9.56
N GLY A 61 10.66 -2.01 8.33
CA GLY A 61 11.69 -2.99 7.91
C GLY A 61 11.20 -4.17 7.07
N ASN A 62 9.89 -4.37 6.90
CA ASN A 62 9.33 -5.44 6.06
C ASN A 62 8.83 -4.84 4.73
N PHE A 63 9.56 -5.05 3.64
CA PHE A 63 9.24 -4.44 2.34
C PHE A 63 8.41 -5.38 1.46
N LEU A 64 7.31 -4.87 0.90
CA LEU A 64 6.47 -5.56 -0.08
C LEU A 64 6.99 -5.41 -1.51
N THR A 65 7.86 -4.42 -1.75
CA THR A 65 8.51 -4.16 -3.04
C THR A 65 10.03 -4.28 -2.91
N ASN A 66 10.71 -4.76 -3.96
CA ASN A 66 12.17 -4.92 -3.97
C ASN A 66 12.90 -3.68 -4.53
N ASP A 67 14.23 -3.71 -4.59
CA ASP A 67 15.09 -2.63 -5.11
C ASP A 67 14.99 -2.38 -6.63
N LYS A 68 14.23 -3.20 -7.37
CA LYS A 68 14.09 -3.05 -8.83
C LYS A 68 12.93 -2.13 -9.23
N VAL A 69 12.06 -1.78 -8.28
CA VAL A 69 10.93 -0.88 -8.50
C VAL A 69 10.91 0.20 -7.43
N THR A 70 10.48 1.40 -7.81
CA THR A 70 10.32 2.53 -6.90
C THR A 70 8.90 3.07 -6.98
N VAL A 71 8.32 3.39 -5.82
CA VAL A 71 7.01 4.05 -5.75
C VAL A 71 7.16 5.48 -6.24
N VAL A 72 6.31 5.88 -7.19
CA VAL A 72 6.25 7.26 -7.66
C VAL A 72 5.44 8.07 -6.65
N GLY A 73 6.11 8.98 -5.94
CA GLY A 73 5.50 9.76 -4.87
C GLY A 73 5.26 8.94 -3.61
N ASN A 74 4.01 8.82 -3.17
CA ASN A 74 3.63 8.08 -1.98
C ASN A 74 2.44 7.15 -2.25
N ILE A 75 2.31 6.11 -1.43
CA ILE A 75 1.06 5.35 -1.36
C ILE A 75 -0.04 6.23 -0.80
N ASN A 76 -1.26 6.05 -1.29
CA ASN A 76 -2.44 6.75 -0.83
C ASN A 76 -3.51 5.74 -0.39
N PHE A 77 -3.98 5.89 0.84
CA PHE A 77 -5.06 5.13 1.43
C PHE A 77 -6.23 6.05 1.68
N THR A 78 -7.37 5.80 1.03
CA THR A 78 -8.61 6.53 1.30
C THR A 78 -9.54 5.64 2.09
N CYS A 79 -9.79 6.00 3.34
CA CYS A 79 -10.63 5.22 4.24
C CYS A 79 -12.00 5.86 4.42
N THR A 80 -13.05 5.07 4.26
CA THR A 80 -14.45 5.46 4.46
C THR A 80 -15.09 4.52 5.47
N LYS A 81 -15.49 5.06 6.63
CA LYS A 81 -16.23 4.32 7.67
C LYS A 81 -17.68 4.81 7.72
N PRO A 82 -18.59 4.21 6.93
CA PRO A 82 -20.02 4.51 7.04
C PRO A 82 -20.58 3.97 8.36
N ALA A 83 -21.62 4.61 8.91
CA ALA A 83 -22.20 4.24 10.22
C ALA A 83 -22.87 2.85 10.22
N ASN A 84 -23.39 2.40 9.08
CA ASN A 84 -24.17 1.16 8.94
C ASN A 84 -23.58 0.15 7.94
N ALA A 85 -22.29 0.29 7.61
CA ALA A 85 -21.63 -0.57 6.63
C ALA A 85 -20.17 -0.84 7.02
N PRO A 86 -19.54 -1.90 6.48
CA PRO A 86 -18.15 -2.21 6.77
C PRO A 86 -17.25 -1.05 6.35
N THR A 87 -16.15 -0.88 7.07
CA THR A 87 -15.13 0.11 6.71
C THR A 87 -14.48 -0.29 5.38
N VAL A 88 -14.39 0.66 4.45
CA VAL A 88 -13.83 0.46 3.11
C VAL A 88 -12.56 1.28 2.97
N VAL A 89 -11.50 0.66 2.47
CA VAL A 89 -10.21 1.27 2.18
C VAL A 89 -9.92 1.15 0.70
N MET A 90 -9.72 2.28 0.05
CA MET A 90 -9.16 2.34 -1.30
C MET A 90 -7.65 2.54 -1.20
N ILE A 91 -6.88 1.71 -1.88
CA ILE A 91 -5.42 1.75 -1.95
C ILE A 91 -5.04 2.20 -3.35
N LYS A 92 -4.17 3.20 -3.45
CA LYS A 92 -3.66 3.73 -4.71
C LYS A 92 -2.16 3.99 -4.61
N PHE A 93 -1.39 3.48 -5.55
CA PHE A 93 0.03 3.81 -5.70
C PHE A 93 0.48 3.56 -7.12
N SER A 94 1.63 4.10 -7.49
CA SER A 94 2.22 3.90 -8.80
C SER A 94 3.64 3.39 -8.66
N LEU A 95 4.00 2.39 -9.45
CA LEU A 95 5.37 1.85 -9.50
C LEU A 95 6.04 2.24 -10.80
N SER A 96 7.34 2.55 -10.71
CA SER A 96 8.23 2.73 -11.85
C SER A 96 9.50 1.89 -11.66
N GLN A 97 10.25 1.66 -12.74
CA GLN A 97 11.54 0.98 -12.63
C GLN A 97 12.52 1.81 -11.77
N ALA A 98 13.18 1.15 -10.82
CA ALA A 98 14.24 1.77 -10.04
C ALA A 98 15.52 1.88 -10.90
N GLY A 99 16.20 3.03 -10.81
CA GLY A 99 17.41 3.34 -11.57
C GLY A 99 17.34 4.68 -12.31
N THR A 100 18.50 5.24 -12.59
CA THR A 100 18.68 6.44 -13.42
C THR A 100 18.53 6.11 -14.90
N VAL A 101 17.29 5.98 -15.36
CA VAL A 101 17.03 6.03 -16.81
C VAL A 101 17.13 7.49 -17.26
N THR A 102 18.09 7.76 -18.14
CA THR A 102 18.40 9.08 -18.70
C THR A 102 17.36 9.58 -19.70
N ARG A 103 16.42 8.73 -20.13
CA ARG A 103 15.34 9.07 -21.06
C ARG A 103 13.98 8.84 -20.41
N VAL A 104 13.16 9.89 -20.41
CA VAL A 104 11.82 9.89 -19.79
C VAL A 104 10.89 8.90 -20.50
N GLU A 105 11.10 8.67 -21.80
CA GLU A 105 10.35 7.69 -22.59
C GLU A 105 10.64 6.20 -22.25
N GLU A 106 11.65 5.90 -21.43
CA GLU A 106 11.93 4.53 -20.95
C GLU A 106 11.37 4.25 -19.54
N LYS A 107 10.84 5.27 -18.84
CA LYS A 107 10.16 5.07 -17.55
C LYS A 107 8.73 4.60 -17.77
N ALA A 108 8.58 3.29 -17.94
CA ALA A 108 7.25 2.71 -17.87
C ALA A 108 6.78 2.70 -16.40
N GLN A 109 5.68 3.42 -16.16
CA GLN A 109 4.97 3.53 -14.89
C GLN A 109 3.69 2.70 -14.97
N VAL A 110 3.32 2.07 -13.85
CA VAL A 110 2.04 1.38 -13.72
C VAL A 110 1.34 1.85 -12.47
N ASP A 111 0.08 2.21 -12.64
CA ASP A 111 -0.80 2.63 -11.57
C ASP A 111 -1.57 1.42 -11.03
N PHE A 112 -1.53 1.27 -9.72
CA PHE A 112 -2.16 0.19 -8.98
C PHE A 112 -3.25 0.78 -8.10
N GLN A 113 -4.47 0.26 -8.26
CA GLN A 113 -5.63 0.70 -7.49
C GLN A 113 -6.45 -0.52 -7.08
N THR A 114 -6.84 -0.57 -5.81
CA THR A 114 -7.85 -1.53 -5.34
C THR A 114 -8.71 -0.95 -4.22
N THR A 115 -9.86 -1.58 -3.96
CA THR A 115 -10.78 -1.24 -2.89
C THR A 115 -11.10 -2.47 -2.06
N VAL A 116 -10.91 -2.37 -0.74
CA VAL A 116 -11.01 -3.48 0.20
C VAL A 116 -11.93 -3.09 1.34
N SER A 117 -12.94 -3.92 1.61
CA SER A 117 -13.77 -3.80 2.80
C SER A 117 -13.29 -4.75 3.90
N LEU A 118 -13.39 -4.32 5.15
CA LEU A 118 -13.19 -5.20 6.30
C LEU A 118 -14.28 -6.29 6.31
N ARG A 119 -13.88 -7.52 6.68
CA ARG A 119 -14.82 -8.65 6.81
C ARG A 119 -15.56 -8.64 8.15
N THR A 120 -14.87 -8.22 9.20
CA THR A 120 -15.39 -8.14 10.57
C THR A 120 -15.87 -6.72 10.85
N TYR A 121 -17.14 -6.60 11.26
CA TYR A 121 -17.78 -5.36 11.70
C TYR A 121 -18.23 -5.50 13.16
#